data_AF-A0A836UG50-F1
#
_entry.id   AF-A0A836UG50-F1
#
_cell.length_a   1.000
_cell.length_b   1.000
_cell.length_c   1.000
_cell.angle_alpha   90.00
_cell.angle_beta   90.00
_cell.angle_gamma   90.00
#
_symmetry.space_group_name_H-M   'P 1'
#
loop_
_entity.id
_entity.type
_entity.pdbx_description
1 polymer ?
#
loop_
_entity_poly.entity_id
_entity_poly.type
_entity_poly.pdbx_seq_one_letter_code
_entity_poly.pdbx_strand_id
1 'polypeptide(L)'
;MNHANLNDFIAIEMELTNTGEVDIDADGTVDRSGNRINALTLSMRHEPINSMSNRTNGRRGAAGWFTGPTSGYDATPDADGNPWDVPVIFSGPSPSGLTAGAGPDGVPWAPDGSRFLGNTMNRGRRYYYDIYAGFQFIAAKQGTLPAGGSSTGQDDKLTIYGSDPVGDGAERGWYTTVTKDSDARNNAMIEHRMSMGVWFDGDAIGSHSLDYSSGPLETVGNLVPDPNWFDPDAAGIVAGAPLSFIGAVRPEGERGQPRGDMKYNGQFDQNWEKDNETNWPNAPDEASDWDEGFSIQYNFDGKHRSSIGPFDLEVGETMNVVLVEYGG
;
A
#
# COMPACT_ATOMS: atom_id res chain seq x y z
N MET A 1 -19.94 0.79 13.07
CA MET A 1 -18.98 -0.25 13.49
C MET A 1 -17.61 0.38 13.51
N ASN A 2 -16.82 0.14 14.55
CA ASN A 2 -15.42 0.52 14.63
C ASN A 2 -14.62 -0.74 14.32
N HIS A 3 -14.10 -0.88 13.10
CA HIS A 3 -13.34 -2.06 12.68
C HIS A 3 -11.85 -1.80 13.01
N ALA A 4 -11.27 -2.63 13.87
CA ALA A 4 -9.85 -2.59 14.27
C ALA A 4 -9.31 -1.22 14.74
N ASN A 5 -10.17 -0.30 15.22
CA ASN A 5 -9.80 1.06 15.60
C ASN A 5 -9.18 1.91 14.47
N LEU A 6 -9.34 1.52 13.19
CA LEU A 6 -8.81 2.18 11.99
C LEU A 6 -9.70 3.33 11.47
N ASN A 7 -10.32 4.11 12.35
CA ASN A 7 -11.43 4.98 12.01
C ASN A 7 -11.11 6.47 11.90
N ASP A 8 -9.87 6.89 12.18
CA ASP A 8 -9.45 8.28 11.96
C ASP A 8 -8.72 8.37 10.61
N PHE A 9 -9.35 9.05 9.65
CA PHE A 9 -8.84 9.14 8.28
C PHE A 9 -9.03 10.51 7.66
N ILE A 10 -8.14 10.82 6.72
CA ILE A 10 -8.19 11.97 5.84
C ILE A 10 -8.32 11.44 4.42
N ALA A 11 -9.37 11.89 3.72
CA ALA A 11 -9.49 11.67 2.28
C ALA A 11 -8.93 12.88 1.53
N ILE A 12 -8.03 12.63 0.59
CA ILE A 12 -7.41 13.61 -0.28
C ILE A 12 -7.81 13.26 -1.71
N GLU A 13 -8.46 14.21 -2.39
CA GLU A 13 -8.77 14.09 -3.79
C GLU A 13 -7.90 15.07 -4.60
N MET A 14 -7.20 14.54 -5.60
CA MET A 14 -6.25 15.31 -6.41
C MET A 14 -6.67 15.29 -7.87
N GLU A 15 -6.78 16.48 -8.47
CA GLU A 15 -6.96 16.65 -9.91
C GLU A 15 -5.59 16.71 -10.60
N LEU A 16 -5.43 15.93 -11.68
CA LEU A 16 -4.21 15.84 -12.47
C LEU A 16 -4.56 16.11 -13.93
N THR A 17 -3.95 17.15 -14.53
CA THR A 17 -4.13 17.48 -15.94
C THR A 17 -2.81 17.35 -16.70
N ASN A 18 -2.80 16.58 -17.80
CA ASN A 18 -1.66 16.55 -18.69
C ASN A 18 -1.67 17.80 -19.59
N THR A 19 -0.84 18.80 -19.30
CA THR A 19 -0.72 20.01 -20.13
C THR A 19 -0.02 19.74 -21.47
N GLY A 20 0.65 18.60 -21.60
CA GLY A 20 1.54 18.28 -22.70
C GLY A 20 2.91 18.96 -22.62
N GLU A 21 3.12 19.86 -21.66
CA GLU A 21 4.39 20.51 -21.38
C GLU A 21 5.23 19.63 -20.48
N VAL A 22 6.50 19.44 -20.83
CA VAL A 22 7.44 18.67 -20.02
C VAL A 22 8.56 19.60 -19.61
N ASP A 23 8.78 19.63 -18.30
CA ASP A 23 9.88 20.26 -17.60
C ASP A 23 10.62 19.13 -16.89
N ILE A 24 11.73 18.66 -17.49
CA ILE A 24 12.42 17.43 -17.09
C ILE A 24 13.24 17.65 -15.81
N ASP A 25 13.79 18.85 -15.63
CA ASP A 25 14.62 19.22 -14.48
C ASP A 25 13.86 20.01 -13.39
N ALA A 26 12.57 20.27 -13.63
CA ALA A 26 11.65 20.96 -12.72
C ALA A 26 12.10 22.39 -12.39
N ASP A 27 12.71 23.08 -13.37
CA ASP A 27 13.21 24.45 -13.20
C ASP A 27 12.18 25.55 -13.51
N GLY A 28 11.00 25.15 -13.99
CA GLY A 28 9.90 26.03 -14.42
C GLY A 28 9.92 26.39 -15.91
N THR A 29 10.84 25.83 -16.70
CA THR A 29 10.97 26.05 -18.14
C THR A 29 10.53 24.80 -18.91
N VAL A 30 9.72 24.98 -19.94
CA VAL A 30 9.26 23.87 -20.79
C VAL A 30 10.39 23.44 -21.73
N ASP A 31 10.84 22.19 -21.60
CA ASP A 31 11.84 21.56 -22.48
C ASP A 31 11.21 21.06 -23.79
N ARG A 32 9.98 20.53 -23.70
CA ARG A 32 9.23 19.98 -24.84
C ARG A 32 7.73 20.08 -24.59
N SER A 33 6.95 20.17 -25.67
CA SER A 33 5.49 20.27 -25.62
C SER A 33 4.80 19.17 -26.44
N GLY A 34 3.49 19.01 -26.25
CA GLY A 34 2.68 17.99 -26.93
C GLY A 34 2.92 16.55 -26.44
N ASN A 35 3.48 16.36 -25.25
CA ASN A 35 3.80 15.05 -24.72
C ASN A 35 2.55 14.36 -24.12
N ARG A 36 2.11 13.26 -24.75
CA ARG A 36 1.19 12.30 -24.12
C ARG A 36 1.90 11.56 -22.99
N ILE A 37 1.22 11.35 -21.86
CA ILE A 37 1.69 10.45 -20.80
C ILE A 37 1.13 9.05 -21.10
N ASN A 38 2.00 8.07 -21.33
CA ASN A 38 1.57 6.74 -21.78
C ASN A 38 1.34 5.75 -20.63
N ALA A 39 1.92 5.98 -19.45
CA ALA A 39 1.86 5.07 -18.31
C ALA A 39 2.16 5.80 -16.99
N LEU A 40 1.25 6.69 -16.58
CA LEU A 40 1.29 7.36 -15.29
C LEU A 40 0.98 6.37 -14.17
N THR A 41 1.88 6.26 -13.20
CA THR A 41 1.60 5.62 -11.91
C THR A 41 1.66 6.65 -10.80
N LEU A 42 0.81 6.50 -9.80
CA LEU A 42 0.85 7.30 -8.59
C LEU A 42 1.24 6.39 -7.43
N SER A 43 2.15 6.87 -6.59
CA SER A 43 2.72 6.11 -5.49
C SER A 43 2.77 6.95 -4.25
N MET A 44 2.40 6.35 -3.12
CA MET A 44 2.69 6.88 -1.81
C MET A 44 3.58 5.91 -1.04
N ARG A 45 4.44 6.47 -0.19
CA ARG A 45 5.43 5.73 0.60
C ARG A 45 5.39 6.20 2.04
N HIS A 46 5.37 5.23 2.96
CA HIS A 46 5.50 5.48 4.39
C HIS A 46 6.85 4.97 4.88
N GLU A 47 7.63 5.84 5.51
CA GLU A 47 8.84 5.43 6.24
C GLU A 47 8.57 5.53 7.75
N PRO A 48 8.47 4.40 8.47
CA PRO A 48 8.39 4.42 9.92
C PRO A 48 9.77 4.77 10.50
N ILE A 49 9.95 6.02 10.94
CA ILE A 49 11.21 6.49 11.52
C ILE A 49 11.23 6.33 13.05
N ASN A 50 12.43 6.25 13.62
CA ASN A 50 12.65 6.09 15.05
C ASN A 50 11.88 7.10 15.92
N SER A 51 11.55 6.67 17.14
CA SER A 51 10.99 7.57 18.14
C SER A 51 11.98 8.68 18.53
N MET A 52 11.47 9.90 18.59
CA MET A 52 12.19 11.06 19.11
C MET A 52 11.72 11.36 20.53
N SER A 53 12.62 11.29 21.51
CA SER A 53 12.29 11.76 22.86
C SER A 53 12.28 13.30 22.87
N ASN A 54 11.18 13.91 23.32
CA ASN A 54 11.16 15.34 23.65
C ASN A 54 11.40 15.52 25.15
N ARG A 55 12.43 16.28 25.52
CA ARG A 55 12.67 16.63 26.92
C ARG A 55 11.87 17.88 27.27
N THR A 56 11.37 17.94 28.52
CA THR A 56 10.59 19.08 29.06
C THR A 56 11.34 20.41 29.08
N ASN A 57 12.65 20.41 28.80
CA ASN A 57 13.49 21.59 28.64
C ASN A 57 13.69 22.01 27.17
N GLY A 58 12.83 21.56 26.24
CA GLY A 58 12.84 22.00 24.84
C GLY A 58 13.98 21.43 24.00
N ARG A 59 14.65 20.36 24.44
CA ARG A 59 15.65 19.64 23.64
C ARG A 59 15.07 18.36 23.05
N ARG A 60 15.30 18.13 21.76
CA ARG A 60 15.23 16.80 21.15
C ARG A 60 16.27 15.92 21.85
N GLY A 61 15.81 14.87 22.52
CA GLY A 61 16.64 13.88 23.21
C GLY A 61 17.20 12.85 22.22
N ALA A 62 17.88 11.83 22.77
CA ALA A 62 18.49 10.76 21.98
C ALA A 62 17.44 10.01 21.14
N ALA A 63 17.78 9.79 19.87
CA ALA A 63 17.14 8.83 18.98
C ALA A 63 17.62 7.42 19.34
N GLY A 64 16.69 6.48 19.47
CA GLY A 64 16.97 5.07 19.75
C GLY A 64 16.30 4.19 18.69
N TRP A 65 17.05 3.22 18.17
CA TRP A 65 16.62 2.31 17.10
C TRP A 65 16.24 0.95 17.68
N PHE A 66 15.02 0.72 18.15
CA PHE A 66 14.64 -0.56 18.78
C PHE A 66 13.17 -0.96 18.55
N THR A 67 12.97 -2.28 18.35
CA THR A 67 11.73 -3.03 18.01
C THR A 67 11.08 -2.60 16.69
N GLY A 68 11.28 -3.43 15.65
CA GLY A 68 10.96 -3.08 14.27
C GLY A 68 9.45 -3.03 13.98
N PRO A 69 9.01 -2.11 13.12
CA PRO A 69 7.61 -1.96 12.73
C PRO A 69 7.11 -3.22 12.02
N THR A 70 5.84 -3.55 12.24
CA THR A 70 5.13 -4.57 11.47
C THR A 70 4.30 -3.85 10.43
N SER A 71 4.33 -4.29 9.18
CA SER A 71 3.30 -3.89 8.22
C SER A 71 2.44 -5.06 7.87
N GLY A 72 1.22 -4.77 7.47
CA GLY A 72 0.35 -5.78 6.90
C GLY A 72 -0.53 -5.22 5.80
N TYR A 73 -1.30 -6.15 5.27
CA TYR A 73 -2.38 -5.91 4.35
C TYR A 73 -3.54 -6.77 4.83
N ASP A 74 -4.66 -6.13 5.15
CA ASP A 74 -5.89 -6.81 5.55
C ASP A 74 -6.77 -7.01 4.30
N ALA A 75 -6.95 -8.27 3.94
CA ALA A 75 -7.82 -8.72 2.86
C ALA A 75 -9.05 -9.44 3.40
N THR A 76 -9.29 -9.42 4.72
CA THR A 76 -10.40 -10.11 5.37
C THR A 76 -11.71 -9.70 4.70
N PRO A 77 -12.63 -10.66 4.46
CA PRO A 77 -13.92 -10.33 3.90
C PRO A 77 -14.70 -9.36 4.78
N ASP A 78 -15.20 -8.27 4.19
CA ASP A 78 -16.15 -7.36 4.79
C ASP A 78 -17.52 -8.03 4.98
N ALA A 79 -18.50 -7.29 5.51
CA ALA A 79 -19.83 -7.82 5.78
C ALA A 79 -20.57 -8.34 4.52
N ASP A 80 -20.15 -7.90 3.33
CA ASP A 80 -20.70 -8.33 2.05
C ASP A 80 -19.84 -9.44 1.38
N GLY A 81 -18.75 -9.86 2.04
CA GLY A 81 -17.84 -10.90 1.57
C GLY A 81 -16.72 -10.40 0.64
N ASN A 82 -16.52 -9.09 0.53
CA ASN A 82 -15.50 -8.49 -0.34
C ASN A 82 -14.24 -8.14 0.47
N PRO A 83 -13.03 -8.15 -0.11
CA PRO A 83 -11.82 -7.82 0.63
C PRO A 83 -11.87 -6.40 1.24
N TRP A 84 -11.32 -6.21 2.44
CA TRP A 84 -11.16 -4.87 3.02
C TRP A 84 -10.22 -3.97 2.21
N ASP A 85 -9.16 -4.54 1.61
CA ASP A 85 -8.10 -3.81 0.88
C ASP A 85 -7.43 -2.72 1.74
N VAL A 86 -6.89 -3.10 2.91
CA VAL A 86 -6.33 -2.15 3.90
C VAL A 86 -4.84 -2.42 4.15
N PRO A 87 -3.94 -1.72 3.46
CA PRO A 87 -2.52 -1.64 3.80
C PRO A 87 -2.20 -0.82 5.07
N VAL A 88 -1.50 -1.41 6.03
CA VAL A 88 -1.25 -0.75 7.32
C VAL A 88 0.15 -1.02 7.86
N ILE A 89 0.61 -0.12 8.72
CA ILE A 89 1.85 -0.22 9.48
C ILE A 89 1.57 0.05 10.94
N PHE A 90 2.25 -0.71 11.80
CA PHE A 90 2.19 -0.59 13.24
C PHE A 90 3.55 -0.23 13.81
N SER A 91 3.55 0.63 14.83
CA SER A 91 4.78 0.95 15.57
C SER A 91 5.15 -0.10 16.62
N GLY A 92 4.32 -1.13 16.81
CA GLY A 92 4.51 -2.21 17.76
C GLY A 92 5.44 -3.32 17.24
N PRO A 93 5.97 -4.17 18.13
CA PRO A 93 6.81 -5.31 17.74
C PRO A 93 6.00 -6.37 16.98
N SER A 94 6.74 -7.24 16.28
CA SER A 94 6.18 -8.33 15.48
C SER A 94 5.18 -9.19 16.28
N PRO A 95 4.03 -9.55 15.67
CA PRO A 95 3.04 -10.37 16.36
C PRO A 95 3.53 -11.78 16.71
N SER A 96 4.59 -12.26 16.05
CA SER A 96 5.29 -13.51 16.40
C SER A 96 5.83 -13.57 17.84
N GLY A 97 5.95 -12.42 18.53
CA GLY A 97 6.38 -12.33 19.93
C GLY A 97 5.25 -12.17 20.95
N LEU A 98 3.99 -12.21 20.52
CA LEU A 98 2.82 -12.04 21.39
C LEU A 98 2.37 -13.39 21.97
N THR A 99 1.81 -13.35 23.17
CA THR A 99 1.19 -14.52 23.83
C THR A 99 -0.22 -14.16 24.27
N ALA A 100 -1.14 -15.12 24.31
CA ALA A 100 -2.51 -14.88 24.75
C ALA A 100 -2.56 -14.08 26.07
N GLY A 101 -3.26 -12.95 26.07
CA GLY A 101 -3.45 -12.07 27.23
C GLY A 101 -2.25 -11.19 27.63
N ALA A 102 -1.14 -11.23 26.89
CA ALA A 102 0.00 -10.37 27.14
C ALA A 102 0.68 -9.88 25.86
N GLY A 103 0.97 -8.60 25.86
CA GLY A 103 1.85 -8.00 24.89
C GLY A 103 3.29 -8.56 24.97
N PRO A 104 4.19 -7.97 24.18
CA PRO A 104 5.60 -8.32 24.12
C PRO A 104 6.21 -8.41 25.52
N ASP A 105 7.03 -9.41 25.76
CA ASP A 105 7.69 -9.68 27.04
C ASP A 105 6.74 -10.07 28.21
N GLY A 106 5.50 -10.49 27.92
CA GLY A 106 4.55 -10.98 28.93
C GLY A 106 3.86 -9.88 29.74
N VAL A 107 3.87 -8.64 29.24
CA VAL A 107 3.18 -7.50 29.85
C VAL A 107 1.68 -7.56 29.53
N PRO A 108 0.78 -7.62 30.51
CA PRO A 108 -0.65 -7.67 30.22
C PRO A 108 -1.16 -6.43 29.50
N TRP A 109 -2.19 -6.60 28.67
CA TRP A 109 -2.85 -5.50 27.95
C TRP A 109 -3.40 -4.44 28.92
N ALA A 110 -3.34 -3.16 28.52
CA ALA A 110 -4.04 -2.11 29.26
C ALA A 110 -5.55 -2.23 29.08
N PRO A 111 -6.36 -1.92 30.11
CA PRO A 111 -7.80 -1.74 29.95
C PRO A 111 -8.13 -0.71 28.85
N ASP A 112 -9.23 -0.92 28.12
CA ASP A 112 -9.73 0.06 27.15
C ASP A 112 -9.86 1.47 27.73
N GLY A 113 -9.50 2.47 26.92
CA GLY A 113 -9.47 3.88 27.32
C GLY A 113 -8.35 4.26 28.29
N SER A 114 -7.52 3.32 28.74
CA SER A 114 -6.29 3.59 29.52
C SER A 114 -5.00 3.52 28.69
N ARG A 115 -5.15 3.13 27.42
CA ARG A 115 -4.10 3.20 26.41
C ARG A 115 -3.83 4.67 26.10
N PHE A 116 -2.56 5.07 26.13
CA PHE A 116 -2.14 6.43 25.81
C PHE A 116 -1.67 6.47 24.35
N LEU A 117 -1.86 7.61 23.66
CA LEU A 117 -1.32 7.81 22.30
C LEU A 117 0.19 8.08 22.37
N GLY A 118 1.02 7.31 21.65
CA GLY A 118 2.48 7.50 21.61
C GLY A 118 3.34 6.25 21.33
N ASN A 119 4.53 6.44 20.78
CA ASN A 119 5.45 5.35 20.46
C ASN A 119 6.29 5.01 21.73
N THR A 120 6.32 3.76 22.19
CA THR A 120 7.15 3.41 23.37
C THR A 120 8.50 2.83 23.03
N MET A 121 9.52 3.57 23.42
CA MET A 121 10.93 3.19 23.33
C MET A 121 11.41 2.31 24.50
N ASN A 122 10.52 1.69 25.30
CA ASN A 122 10.94 1.02 26.52
C ASN A 122 10.10 -0.23 26.83
N ARG A 123 10.68 -1.39 26.49
CA ARG A 123 10.17 -2.76 26.69
C ARG A 123 9.54 -3.02 28.06
N GLY A 124 9.96 -2.30 29.10
CA GLY A 124 9.48 -2.52 30.47
C GLY A 124 8.61 -1.41 31.05
N ARG A 125 8.11 -0.42 30.29
CA ARG A 125 7.51 0.77 30.94
C ARG A 125 6.07 1.15 30.59
N ARG A 126 5.46 0.83 29.45
CA ARG A 126 4.08 1.32 29.19
C ARG A 126 3.30 0.52 28.13
N TYR A 127 1.97 0.68 28.16
CA TYR A 127 0.94 -0.02 27.38
C TYR A 127 0.64 0.59 26.00
N TYR A 128 1.64 0.92 25.18
CA TYR A 128 1.39 1.61 23.91
C TYR A 128 1.61 0.65 22.75
N TYR A 129 0.50 0.20 22.14
CA TYR A 129 0.53 -0.68 20.97
C TYR A 129 -0.48 -0.27 19.88
N ASP A 130 -1.22 0.83 20.07
CA ASP A 130 -2.30 1.23 19.17
C ASP A 130 -1.88 2.24 18.10
N ILE A 131 -0.59 2.54 17.92
CA ILE A 131 -0.21 3.44 16.82
C ILE A 131 -0.14 2.66 15.53
N TYR A 132 -1.07 3.00 14.64
CA TYR A 132 -1.09 2.56 13.27
C TYR A 132 -1.05 3.75 12.31
N ALA A 133 -0.57 3.50 11.11
CA ALA A 133 -0.71 4.40 9.99
C ALA A 133 -0.84 3.58 8.71
N GLY A 134 -1.59 4.09 7.75
CA GLY A 134 -1.71 3.47 6.44
C GLY A 134 -2.24 4.47 5.42
N PHE A 135 -2.14 4.08 4.17
CA PHE A 135 -2.72 4.84 3.08
C PHE A 135 -3.03 3.93 1.91
N GLN A 136 -4.07 4.28 1.16
CA GLN A 136 -4.42 3.58 -0.06
C GLN A 136 -5.12 4.50 -1.05
N PHE A 137 -4.88 4.26 -2.33
CA PHE A 137 -5.73 4.84 -3.37
C PHE A 137 -7.03 4.04 -3.40
N ILE A 138 -8.17 4.73 -3.37
CA ILE A 138 -9.50 4.11 -3.36
C ILE A 138 -10.30 4.38 -4.64
N ALA A 139 -9.83 5.30 -5.50
CA ALA A 139 -10.45 5.55 -6.79
C ALA A 139 -9.51 6.32 -7.74
N ALA A 140 -9.74 6.15 -9.04
CA ALA A 140 -9.32 7.11 -10.06
C ALA A 140 -10.48 7.38 -11.02
N LYS A 141 -10.78 8.65 -11.27
CA LYS A 141 -11.98 9.09 -12.02
C LYS A 141 -11.60 9.92 -13.24
N GLN A 142 -12.44 9.86 -14.27
CA GLN A 142 -12.25 10.63 -15.50
C GLN A 142 -12.69 12.09 -15.32
N GLY A 143 -11.96 13.01 -15.97
CA GLY A 143 -12.33 14.41 -16.06
C GLY A 143 -11.88 15.27 -14.88
N THR A 144 -12.37 16.50 -14.85
CA THR A 144 -12.02 17.51 -13.83
C THR A 144 -12.77 17.26 -12.52
N LEU A 145 -12.15 17.63 -11.40
CA LEU A 145 -12.77 17.63 -10.08
C LEU A 145 -14.02 18.53 -10.10
N PRO A 146 -15.20 18.02 -9.75
CA PRO A 146 -16.40 18.83 -9.74
C PRO A 146 -16.28 20.00 -8.75
N ALA A 147 -16.91 21.14 -9.07
CA ALA A 147 -16.91 22.32 -8.19
C ALA A 147 -17.52 22.03 -6.80
N GLY A 148 -18.34 20.98 -6.67
CA GLY A 148 -18.86 20.49 -5.40
C GLY A 148 -17.86 19.69 -4.56
N GLY A 149 -16.66 19.43 -5.08
CA GLY A 149 -15.52 18.88 -4.35
C GLY A 149 -15.37 17.35 -4.35
N SER A 150 -16.13 16.60 -5.15
CA SER A 150 -16.03 15.14 -5.17
C SER A 150 -16.35 14.53 -6.55
N SER A 151 -15.48 13.64 -7.02
CA SER A 151 -15.65 12.88 -8.27
C SER A 151 -16.40 11.55 -8.13
N THR A 152 -17.00 11.24 -6.97
CA THR A 152 -17.63 9.91 -6.74
C THR A 152 -18.63 9.49 -7.81
N GLY A 153 -19.35 10.45 -8.42
CA GLY A 153 -20.32 10.18 -9.49
C GLY A 153 -19.75 10.17 -10.91
N GLN A 154 -18.44 10.32 -11.09
CA GLN A 154 -17.77 10.25 -12.39
C GLN A 154 -17.39 8.79 -12.72
N ASP A 155 -17.26 8.53 -14.02
CA ASP A 155 -16.79 7.25 -14.52
C ASP A 155 -15.34 6.98 -14.09
N ASP A 156 -15.03 5.72 -13.84
CA ASP A 156 -13.68 5.29 -13.46
C ASP A 156 -12.69 5.48 -14.61
N LYS A 157 -11.50 5.97 -14.27
CA LYS A 157 -10.36 6.04 -15.20
C LYS A 157 -9.70 4.67 -15.22
N LEU A 158 -9.97 3.93 -16.29
CA LEU A 158 -9.36 2.61 -16.49
C LEU A 158 -7.85 2.70 -16.64
N THR A 159 -7.15 1.65 -16.21
CA THR A 159 -5.72 1.50 -16.50
C THR A 159 -5.49 1.26 -17.99
N ILE A 160 -4.25 1.39 -18.45
CA ILE A 160 -3.87 1.07 -19.85
C ILE A 160 -4.09 -0.41 -20.20
N TYR A 161 -4.30 -1.27 -19.19
CA TYR A 161 -4.60 -2.69 -19.36
C TYR A 161 -6.11 -2.98 -19.31
N GLY A 162 -6.94 -1.95 -19.28
CA GLY A 162 -8.41 -2.07 -19.29
C GLY A 162 -8.98 -2.66 -18.00
N SER A 163 -8.29 -2.48 -16.87
CA SER A 163 -8.81 -2.82 -15.54
C SER A 163 -9.48 -1.60 -14.89
N ASP A 164 -10.33 -1.87 -13.89
CA ASP A 164 -10.69 -0.86 -12.89
C ASP A 164 -9.40 -0.31 -12.21
N PRO A 165 -9.40 0.96 -11.77
CA PRO A 165 -8.28 1.53 -11.04
C PRO A 165 -7.93 0.78 -9.73
N VAL A 166 -8.90 0.32 -8.95
CA VAL A 166 -8.69 -0.35 -7.65
C VAL A 166 -9.38 -1.72 -7.61
N GLY A 167 -10.55 -1.83 -8.22
CA GLY A 167 -11.45 -2.97 -8.23
C GLY A 167 -12.71 -2.71 -7.39
N ASP A 168 -13.78 -3.42 -7.70
CA ASP A 168 -15.05 -3.37 -6.96
C ASP A 168 -15.52 -4.79 -6.59
N GLY A 169 -16.32 -4.89 -5.53
CA GLY A 169 -16.80 -6.16 -5.00
C GLY A 169 -15.65 -7.13 -4.71
N ALA A 170 -15.74 -8.34 -5.25
CA ALA A 170 -14.73 -9.38 -5.07
C ALA A 170 -13.35 -9.02 -5.67
N GLU A 171 -13.30 -8.02 -6.57
CA GLU A 171 -12.06 -7.54 -7.17
C GLU A 171 -11.42 -6.39 -6.38
N ARG A 172 -12.01 -5.94 -5.26
CA ARG A 172 -11.48 -4.81 -4.49
C ARG A 172 -10.00 -5.03 -4.12
N GLY A 173 -9.18 -4.05 -4.47
CA GLY A 173 -7.74 -4.07 -4.20
C GLY A 173 -6.92 -4.91 -5.19
N TRP A 174 -7.52 -5.54 -6.20
CA TRP A 174 -6.80 -6.39 -7.16
C TRP A 174 -5.70 -5.63 -7.91
N TYR A 175 -5.99 -4.37 -8.28
CA TYR A 175 -5.18 -3.60 -9.23
C TYR A 175 -4.24 -2.59 -8.58
N THR A 176 -4.31 -2.46 -7.25
CA THR A 176 -3.37 -1.65 -6.47
C THR A 176 -2.08 -2.43 -6.24
N THR A 177 -0.94 -1.75 -6.16
CA THR A 177 0.30 -2.39 -5.72
C THR A 177 0.51 -2.13 -4.24
N VAL A 178 0.61 -3.18 -3.42
CA VAL A 178 1.00 -3.10 -2.01
C VAL A 178 2.29 -3.90 -1.79
N THR A 179 3.38 -3.21 -1.46
CA THR A 179 4.70 -3.85 -1.33
C THR A 179 5.57 -3.25 -0.24
N LYS A 180 6.54 -4.04 0.21
CA LYS A 180 7.76 -3.58 0.88
C LYS A 180 8.58 -2.78 -0.12
N ASP A 181 8.76 -1.50 0.14
CA ASP A 181 9.69 -0.69 -0.64
C ASP A 181 11.12 -1.18 -0.44
N SER A 182 11.91 -1.02 -1.50
CA SER A 182 13.37 -1.10 -1.47
C SER A 182 13.96 0.31 -1.39
N ASP A 183 15.26 0.47 -1.13
CA ASP A 183 15.89 1.79 -1.08
C ASP A 183 16.09 2.43 -2.48
N ALA A 184 15.01 2.57 -3.24
CA ALA A 184 14.99 3.08 -4.62
C ALA A 184 15.04 4.62 -4.72
N ARG A 185 15.40 5.33 -3.63
CA ARG A 185 15.17 6.77 -3.39
C ARG A 185 15.62 7.71 -4.53
N ASN A 186 16.53 7.28 -5.39
CA ASN A 186 17.16 8.11 -6.41
C ASN A 186 16.99 7.58 -7.85
N ASN A 187 16.07 6.65 -8.10
CA ASN A 187 15.88 6.08 -9.43
C ASN A 187 14.40 6.05 -9.83
N ALA A 188 13.97 7.10 -10.55
CA ALA A 188 12.59 7.27 -11.00
C ALA A 188 12.06 6.08 -11.84
N MET A 189 12.94 5.39 -12.58
CA MET A 189 12.56 4.21 -13.35
C MET A 189 12.25 3.01 -12.42
N ILE A 190 13.03 2.82 -11.36
CA ILE A 190 12.75 1.77 -10.37
C ILE A 190 11.51 2.12 -9.55
N GLU A 191 11.30 3.39 -9.22
CA GLU A 191 10.06 3.86 -8.58
C GLU A 191 8.82 3.52 -9.43
N HIS A 192 8.88 3.82 -10.73
CA HIS A 192 7.79 3.48 -11.66
C HIS A 192 7.55 1.97 -11.74
N ARG A 193 8.62 1.17 -11.86
CA ARG A 193 8.53 -0.30 -11.89
C ARG A 193 7.96 -0.89 -10.60
N MET A 194 8.39 -0.37 -9.44
CA MET A 194 7.84 -0.73 -8.14
C MET A 194 6.34 -0.42 -8.06
N SER A 195 5.92 0.75 -8.51
CA SER A 195 4.50 1.17 -8.50
C SER A 195 3.62 0.41 -9.48
N MET A 196 4.24 -0.18 -10.51
CA MET A 196 3.61 -1.12 -11.42
C MET A 196 3.66 -2.58 -10.92
N GLY A 197 4.24 -2.85 -9.74
CA GLY A 197 4.61 -4.17 -9.26
C GLY A 197 3.55 -5.24 -9.52
N VAL A 198 2.28 -4.95 -9.20
CA VAL A 198 1.12 -5.84 -9.36
C VAL A 198 0.97 -6.43 -10.77
N TRP A 199 1.42 -5.73 -11.82
CA TRP A 199 1.28 -6.14 -13.22
C TRP A 199 2.44 -6.99 -13.75
N PHE A 200 3.53 -7.11 -12.99
CA PHE A 200 4.64 -7.99 -13.34
C PHE A 200 4.45 -9.37 -12.73
N ASP A 201 5.08 -10.38 -13.30
CA ASP A 201 5.16 -11.70 -12.70
C ASP A 201 5.91 -11.62 -11.35
N GLY A 202 5.16 -11.80 -10.26
CA GLY A 202 5.65 -11.69 -8.89
C GLY A 202 6.79 -12.65 -8.56
N ASP A 203 6.80 -13.84 -9.17
CA ASP A 203 7.88 -14.82 -9.01
C ASP A 203 9.17 -14.32 -9.68
N ALA A 204 9.05 -13.70 -10.85
CA ALA A 204 10.19 -13.18 -11.61
C ALA A 204 10.81 -11.94 -10.94
N ILE A 205 9.98 -11.03 -10.44
CA ILE A 205 10.46 -9.84 -9.72
C ILE A 205 10.75 -10.14 -8.25
N GLY A 206 10.36 -11.30 -7.73
CA GLY A 206 10.59 -11.69 -6.33
C GLY A 206 9.83 -10.82 -5.34
N SER A 207 8.69 -10.25 -5.75
CA SER A 207 7.90 -9.36 -4.91
C SER A 207 7.28 -10.06 -3.71
N HIS A 208 7.08 -11.38 -3.78
CA HIS A 208 6.61 -12.19 -2.66
C HIS A 208 7.67 -12.42 -1.58
N SER A 209 8.92 -12.02 -1.81
CA SER A 209 9.98 -12.14 -0.81
C SER A 209 9.74 -11.21 0.37
N LEU A 210 9.90 -11.75 1.59
CA LEU A 210 9.91 -10.95 2.83
C LEU A 210 11.05 -9.91 2.84
N ASP A 211 12.10 -10.13 2.05
CA ASP A 211 13.21 -9.21 1.82
C ASP A 211 13.28 -8.79 0.35
N TYR A 212 12.18 -8.24 -0.14
CA TYR A 212 12.11 -7.67 -1.48
C TYR A 212 13.14 -6.54 -1.64
N SER A 213 13.94 -6.62 -2.71
CA SER A 213 15.02 -5.68 -3.03
C SER A 213 14.86 -5.15 -4.46
N SER A 214 15.53 -4.05 -4.81
CA SER A 214 15.43 -3.47 -6.16
C SER A 214 16.11 -4.31 -7.25
N GLY A 215 17.00 -5.25 -6.89
CA GLY A 215 17.84 -5.99 -7.83
C GLY A 215 17.06 -6.71 -8.95
N PRO A 216 15.99 -7.46 -8.64
CA PRO A 216 15.12 -8.04 -9.65
C PRO A 216 14.47 -7.00 -10.57
N LEU A 217 14.08 -5.82 -10.07
CA LEU A 217 13.51 -4.75 -10.89
C LEU A 217 14.52 -4.03 -11.78
N GLU A 218 15.81 -4.12 -11.45
CA GLU A 218 16.90 -3.64 -12.30
C GLU A 218 17.17 -4.61 -13.46
N THR A 219 16.83 -5.89 -13.27
CA THR A 219 17.02 -6.95 -14.26
C THR A 219 15.87 -6.95 -15.26
N VAL A 220 16.09 -6.32 -16.43
CA VAL A 220 15.06 -6.20 -17.48
C VAL A 220 14.39 -7.53 -17.83
N GLY A 221 15.13 -8.64 -17.83
CA GLY A 221 14.59 -9.98 -18.11
C GLY A 221 13.54 -10.48 -17.11
N ASN A 222 13.48 -9.90 -15.91
CA ASN A 222 12.49 -10.25 -14.88
C ASN A 222 11.21 -9.41 -15.01
N LEU A 223 11.23 -8.33 -15.78
CA LEU A 223 10.10 -7.42 -15.95
C LEU A 223 9.15 -7.93 -17.04
N VAL A 224 8.52 -9.08 -16.76
CA VAL A 224 7.57 -9.76 -17.65
C VAL A 224 6.15 -9.64 -17.09
N PRO A 225 5.09 -9.69 -17.93
CA PRO A 225 3.73 -9.48 -17.47
C PRO A 225 3.21 -10.64 -16.60
N ASP A 226 2.34 -10.32 -15.63
CA ASP A 226 1.71 -11.32 -14.77
C ASP A 226 0.79 -12.29 -15.55
N PRO A 227 0.99 -13.61 -15.44
CA PRO A 227 0.25 -14.58 -16.26
C PRO A 227 -1.25 -14.71 -15.93
N ASN A 228 -1.71 -14.21 -14.78
CA ASN A 228 -3.13 -14.23 -14.43
C ASN A 228 -3.92 -13.16 -15.19
N TRP A 229 -3.28 -12.04 -15.53
CA TRP A 229 -3.93 -10.96 -16.27
C TRP A 229 -3.57 -10.95 -17.76
N PHE A 230 -2.35 -11.39 -18.08
CA PHE A 230 -1.82 -11.35 -19.43
C PHE A 230 -1.60 -12.77 -19.98
N ASP A 231 -1.70 -12.91 -21.29
CA ASP A 231 -1.25 -14.08 -22.04
C ASP A 231 0.28 -13.98 -22.23
N PRO A 232 1.08 -14.80 -21.51
CA PRO A 232 2.54 -14.71 -21.60
C PRO A 232 3.09 -15.16 -22.96
N ASP A 233 2.28 -15.87 -23.77
CA ASP A 233 2.66 -16.35 -25.11
C ASP A 233 2.30 -15.34 -26.21
N ALA A 234 1.70 -14.19 -25.87
CA ALA A 234 1.31 -13.18 -26.84
C ALA A 234 2.53 -12.63 -27.59
N ALA A 235 2.40 -12.54 -28.92
CA ALA A 235 3.46 -12.01 -29.76
C ALA A 235 3.69 -10.52 -29.48
N GLY A 236 4.96 -10.12 -29.40
CA GLY A 236 5.35 -8.71 -29.25
C GLY A 236 5.56 -8.22 -27.82
N ILE A 237 5.42 -9.09 -26.81
CA ILE A 237 5.84 -8.79 -25.44
C ILE A 237 7.35 -8.50 -25.42
N VAL A 238 7.72 -7.37 -24.82
CA VAL A 238 9.12 -6.97 -24.60
C VAL A 238 9.32 -6.76 -23.11
N ALA A 239 10.19 -7.55 -22.50
CA ALA A 239 10.51 -7.44 -21.08
C ALA A 239 10.99 -6.03 -20.74
N GLY A 240 10.46 -5.45 -19.65
CA GLY A 240 10.75 -4.09 -19.20
C GLY A 240 10.05 -2.98 -20.00
N ALA A 241 9.19 -3.32 -20.96
CA ALA A 241 8.40 -2.36 -21.74
C ALA A 241 6.89 -2.54 -21.49
N PRO A 242 6.33 -1.91 -20.44
CA PRO A 242 4.90 -1.98 -20.06
C PRO A 242 3.90 -1.82 -21.22
N LEU A 243 4.17 -0.90 -22.14
CA LEU A 243 3.27 -0.63 -23.28
C LEU A 243 3.16 -1.83 -24.24
N SER A 244 4.15 -2.74 -24.24
CA SER A 244 4.08 -3.97 -25.03
C SER A 244 3.09 -4.99 -24.46
N PHE A 245 2.68 -4.85 -23.20
CA PHE A 245 1.77 -5.80 -22.54
C PHE A 245 0.30 -5.53 -22.86
N ILE A 246 -0.02 -4.35 -23.42
CA ILE A 246 -1.40 -3.97 -23.78
C ILE A 246 -2.04 -5.00 -24.72
N GLY A 247 -1.29 -5.47 -25.72
CA GLY A 247 -1.75 -6.49 -26.66
C GLY A 247 -1.83 -7.91 -26.09
N ALA A 248 -1.30 -8.12 -24.88
CA ALA A 248 -1.28 -9.40 -24.18
C ALA A 248 -2.38 -9.52 -23.13
N VAL A 249 -3.19 -8.47 -22.88
CA VAL A 249 -4.27 -8.52 -21.90
C VAL A 249 -5.25 -9.64 -22.27
N ARG A 250 -5.54 -10.54 -21.33
CA ARG A 250 -6.48 -11.64 -21.55
C ARG A 250 -7.90 -11.10 -21.82
N PRO A 251 -8.74 -11.85 -22.56
CA PRO A 251 -10.14 -11.53 -22.69
C PRO A 251 -10.84 -11.40 -21.33
N GLU A 252 -11.87 -10.54 -21.26
CA GLU A 252 -12.74 -10.43 -20.09
C GLU A 252 -13.38 -11.81 -19.77
N GLY A 253 -13.31 -12.24 -18.51
CA GLY A 253 -13.73 -13.58 -18.06
C GLY A 253 -12.63 -14.64 -18.02
N GLU A 254 -11.47 -14.40 -18.66
CA GLU A 254 -10.26 -15.24 -18.53
C GLU A 254 -9.22 -14.63 -17.59
N ARG A 255 -9.49 -13.44 -17.07
CA ARG A 255 -8.59 -12.70 -16.18
C ARG A 255 -8.75 -13.18 -14.74
N GLY A 256 -7.62 -13.46 -14.10
CA GLY A 256 -7.54 -13.62 -12.64
C GLY A 256 -6.86 -12.42 -12.00
N GLN A 257 -6.91 -12.36 -10.67
CA GLN A 257 -6.20 -11.33 -9.90
C GLN A 257 -4.71 -11.34 -10.25
N PRO A 258 -4.11 -10.19 -10.65
CA PRO A 258 -2.66 -10.11 -10.90
C PRO A 258 -1.89 -10.35 -9.59
N ARG A 259 -0.75 -11.04 -9.66
CA ARG A 259 0.01 -11.53 -8.49
C ARG A 259 1.33 -10.82 -8.26
N GLY A 260 1.59 -9.72 -8.95
CA GLY A 260 2.90 -9.07 -8.92
C GLY A 260 3.29 -8.36 -7.61
N ASP A 261 2.45 -8.36 -6.58
CA ASP A 261 2.72 -7.68 -5.31
C ASP A 261 2.62 -8.59 -4.08
N MET A 262 2.84 -8.04 -2.89
CA MET A 262 2.97 -8.83 -1.65
C MET A 262 1.65 -9.35 -1.09
N LYS A 263 0.50 -8.97 -1.66
CA LYS A 263 -0.83 -9.36 -1.16
C LYS A 263 -1.02 -10.89 -1.11
N TYR A 264 -0.23 -11.63 -1.88
CA TYR A 264 -0.29 -13.08 -2.01
C TYR A 264 0.63 -13.86 -1.09
N ASN A 265 1.38 -13.19 -0.22
CA ASN A 265 2.28 -13.89 0.68
C ASN A 265 1.51 -14.86 1.57
N GLY A 266 0.25 -14.55 1.92
CA GLY A 266 -0.61 -15.43 2.73
C GLY A 266 0.02 -15.81 4.08
N GLN A 267 1.07 -15.08 4.48
CA GLN A 267 1.82 -15.27 5.70
C GLN A 267 1.34 -14.21 6.66
N PHE A 268 0.55 -14.66 7.62
CA PHE A 268 -0.07 -13.78 8.58
C PHE A 268 0.29 -14.23 10.00
N ASP A 269 0.97 -13.34 10.71
CA ASP A 269 0.97 -13.28 12.15
C ASP A 269 -0.13 -12.29 12.52
N GLN A 270 -0.97 -12.69 13.46
CA GLN A 270 -2.22 -11.98 13.68
C GLN A 270 -2.04 -10.55 14.17
N ASN A 271 -3.07 -9.71 14.06
CA ASN A 271 -3.00 -8.40 14.71
C ASN A 271 -2.74 -8.61 16.22
N TRP A 272 -2.31 -7.57 16.93
CA TRP A 272 -1.96 -7.74 18.34
C TRP A 272 -3.16 -8.09 19.24
N GLU A 273 -4.35 -8.24 18.68
CA GLU A 273 -5.61 -8.46 19.39
C GLU A 273 -6.13 -9.91 19.28
N LYS A 274 -5.56 -10.76 18.41
CA LYS A 274 -5.99 -12.17 18.28
C LYS A 274 -5.93 -12.94 19.59
N ASP A 275 -6.90 -13.84 19.77
CA ASP A 275 -6.93 -14.83 20.85
C ASP A 275 -6.79 -14.14 22.21
N ASN A 276 -7.35 -12.93 22.35
CA ASN A 276 -7.62 -12.36 23.65
C ASN A 276 -8.78 -13.14 24.26
N GLU A 277 -8.49 -14.38 24.68
CA GLU A 277 -9.42 -15.26 25.37
C GLU A 277 -10.22 -14.41 26.35
N THR A 278 -11.55 -14.44 26.18
CA THR A 278 -12.70 -13.85 26.91
C THR A 278 -12.60 -13.51 28.43
N ASN A 279 -11.45 -13.61 29.05
CA ASN A 279 -11.22 -13.41 30.48
C ASN A 279 -11.11 -11.95 30.91
N TRP A 280 -11.13 -10.97 30.00
CA TRP A 280 -10.95 -9.56 30.36
C TRP A 280 -12.15 -8.74 29.87
N PRO A 281 -12.74 -7.84 30.69
CA PRO A 281 -14.09 -7.32 30.47
C PRO A 281 -14.35 -6.53 29.17
N ASN A 282 -13.34 -6.34 28.32
CA ASN A 282 -13.40 -5.59 27.07
C ASN A 282 -12.46 -6.19 26.00
N ALA A 283 -12.38 -7.51 25.87
CA ALA A 283 -11.64 -8.09 24.73
C ALA A 283 -12.27 -7.60 23.41
N PRO A 284 -11.46 -7.20 22.40
CA PRO A 284 -11.96 -6.92 21.06
C PRO A 284 -12.78 -8.10 20.54
N ASP A 285 -13.85 -7.82 19.80
CA ASP A 285 -14.72 -8.83 19.21
C ASP A 285 -13.91 -9.69 18.22
N GLU A 286 -14.21 -10.98 18.11
CA GLU A 286 -13.64 -11.92 17.11
C GLU A 286 -13.79 -11.35 15.67
N ALA A 287 -14.78 -10.48 15.46
CA ALA A 287 -14.97 -9.70 14.23
C ALA A 287 -13.86 -8.68 13.91
N SER A 288 -12.82 -8.54 14.74
CA SER A 288 -11.65 -7.68 14.51
C SER A 288 -10.39 -8.47 14.13
N ASP A 289 -10.47 -9.80 14.09
CA ASP A 289 -9.37 -10.65 13.63
C ASP A 289 -9.18 -10.46 12.12
N TRP A 290 -7.93 -10.58 11.64
CA TRP A 290 -7.74 -10.69 10.20
C TRP A 290 -7.67 -12.17 9.82
N ASP A 291 -8.41 -12.54 8.80
CA ASP A 291 -8.46 -13.92 8.31
C ASP A 291 -7.71 -14.09 7.00
N GLU A 292 -7.47 -12.98 6.27
CA GLU A 292 -6.80 -12.99 4.97
C GLU A 292 -5.82 -11.82 4.83
N GLY A 293 -4.77 -12.04 4.02
CA GLY A 293 -3.74 -11.05 3.72
C GLY A 293 -2.35 -11.45 4.21
N PHE A 294 -1.58 -10.48 4.72
CA PHE A 294 -0.26 -10.75 5.25
C PHE A 294 0.15 -9.80 6.37
N SER A 295 1.14 -10.23 7.16
CA SER A 295 1.90 -9.38 8.06
C SER A 295 3.37 -9.71 7.95
N ILE A 296 4.22 -8.70 7.86
CA ILE A 296 5.67 -8.86 7.79
C ILE A 296 6.34 -7.90 8.75
N GLN A 297 7.44 -8.36 9.33
CA GLN A 297 8.33 -7.48 10.05
C GLN A 297 9.14 -6.67 9.03
N TYR A 298 8.99 -5.34 9.04
CA TYR A 298 9.93 -4.47 8.37
C TYR A 298 11.18 -4.32 9.23
N ASN A 299 12.33 -4.67 8.66
CA ASN A 299 13.58 -4.06 9.10
C ASN A 299 13.46 -2.54 8.84
N PHE A 300 14.12 -1.73 9.66
CA PHE A 300 14.05 -0.26 9.66
C PHE A 300 14.39 0.43 8.30
N ASP A 301 14.69 -0.35 7.26
CA ASP A 301 15.00 0.05 5.88
C ASP A 301 13.84 -0.21 4.87
N GLY A 302 12.76 -0.87 5.30
CA GLY A 302 11.60 -1.18 4.46
C GLY A 302 10.49 -0.13 4.62
N LYS A 303 10.14 0.56 3.54
CA LYS A 303 9.01 1.51 3.54
C LYS A 303 7.75 0.77 3.10
N HIS A 304 6.60 1.12 3.63
CA HIS A 304 5.35 0.62 3.06
C HIS A 304 5.03 1.41 1.79
N ARG A 305 4.61 0.75 0.72
CA ARG A 305 4.21 1.39 -0.54
C ARG A 305 2.81 0.93 -0.94
N SER A 306 2.00 1.91 -1.35
CA SER A 306 0.73 1.72 -2.06
C SER A 306 0.80 2.50 -3.37
N SER A 307 0.34 1.92 -4.47
CA SER A 307 0.35 2.56 -5.79
C SER A 307 -0.83 2.14 -6.65
N ILE A 308 -1.15 2.99 -7.62
CA ILE A 308 -2.24 2.79 -8.58
C ILE A 308 -1.81 3.17 -10.01
N GLY A 309 -2.48 2.57 -11.00
CA GLY A 309 -2.19 2.73 -12.43
C GLY A 309 -1.56 1.45 -13.02
N PRO A 310 -0.95 1.51 -14.21
CA PRO A 310 -0.65 2.72 -14.97
C PRO A 310 -1.85 3.25 -15.78
N PHE A 311 -1.94 4.58 -15.92
CA PHE A 311 -2.93 5.29 -16.73
C PHE A 311 -2.29 5.97 -17.94
N ASP A 312 -3.02 6.09 -19.04
CA ASP A 312 -2.65 7.00 -20.12
C ASP A 312 -3.38 8.33 -19.96
N LEU A 313 -2.72 9.43 -20.34
CA LEU A 313 -3.33 10.77 -20.38
C LEU A 313 -2.95 11.46 -21.68
N GLU A 314 -3.94 11.72 -22.52
CA GLU A 314 -3.81 12.56 -23.70
C GLU A 314 -3.49 14.01 -23.31
N VAL A 315 -2.95 14.80 -24.26
CA VAL A 315 -2.70 16.22 -24.01
C VAL A 315 -4.03 16.94 -23.81
N GLY A 316 -4.17 17.63 -22.67
CA GLY A 316 -5.39 18.30 -22.21
C GLY A 316 -6.35 17.39 -21.44
N GLU A 317 -6.04 16.09 -21.28
CA GLU A 317 -6.86 15.19 -20.48
C GLU A 317 -6.64 15.45 -18.98
N THR A 318 -7.74 15.33 -18.22
CA THR A 318 -7.75 15.44 -16.77
C THR A 318 -8.29 14.15 -16.15
N MET A 319 -7.72 13.76 -15.02
CA MET A 319 -8.22 12.71 -14.16
C MET A 319 -8.19 13.15 -12.70
N ASN A 320 -8.98 12.49 -11.86
CA ASN A 320 -8.94 12.63 -10.41
C ASN A 320 -8.45 11.34 -9.78
N VAL A 321 -7.76 11.44 -8.65
CA VAL A 321 -7.45 10.29 -7.80
C VAL A 321 -7.83 10.58 -6.36
N VAL A 322 -8.36 9.56 -5.69
CA VAL A 322 -8.73 9.63 -4.28
C VAL A 322 -7.78 8.76 -3.48
N LEU A 323 -7.07 9.40 -2.57
CA LEU A 323 -6.17 8.79 -1.61
C LEU A 323 -6.80 8.91 -0.23
N VAL A 324 -6.76 7.84 0.55
CA VAL A 324 -7.08 7.89 1.98
C VAL A 324 -5.80 7.67 2.75
N GLU A 325 -5.55 8.50 3.75
CA GLU A 325 -4.57 8.30 4.80
C GLU A 325 -5.33 8.05 6.10
N TYR A 326 -4.93 7.04 6.86
CA TYR A 326 -5.53 6.70 8.14
C TYR A 326 -4.44 6.46 9.18
N GLY A 327 -4.75 6.80 10.43
CA GLY A 327 -3.81 6.63 11.53
C GLY A 327 -4.44 6.85 12.90
N GLY A 328 -3.86 6.25 13.92
CA GLY A 328 -4.29 6.33 15.31
C GLY A 328 -3.11 6.23 16.26
#